data_AF-A0A6P5WVK1-F1
#
_entry.id   AF-A0A6P5WVK1-F1
#
_cell.length_a   1.000
_cell.length_b   1.000
_cell.length_c   1.000
_cell.angle_alpha   90.00
_cell.angle_beta   90.00
_cell.angle_gamma   90.00
#
_symmetry.space_group_name_H-M   'P 1'
#
loop_
_entity.id
_entity.type
_entity.pdbx_description
1 polymer ?
#
loop_
_entity_poly.entity_id
_entity_poly.type
_entity_poly.pdbx_seq_one_letter_code
_entity_poly.pdbx_strand_id
1 'polypeptide(L)'
;MVAFGKKLKERQIQEWQGYYINYKLMKKKVNQYARQIEVGTQDHRHVLKDFSRMLDNQIEKIVLFLLEQQGLLGSRLTKLREQHDALEEPSEIAQIIELREAYRAVGQDLLMLLYFVEINAIGLRKILKKFDKRFHYRFTDYYVKTRANHPYSQLQQVFKHVGLGAVVGAISRNLHELQDRQGSYLSIYDPPALPLQDPMVDSIKAAVDRFGSARAVNRRYISDCVPLKIRMQASAGFVSASALGMACGPALAGILQTNFKIYKFTFNEDTLPGWVMSVAWLVYLIWLWISFKEPSRDIEENNSPHASTSKTAENDALEDGLKQALLITSEEKQEDDEDPEGDGSEETSKESRQPATSIASAYRLLTPSVKVQLLIYFMLKYAMEILVSESSVITSYYFNWSTSKVAIFLACLGLTVLPVNIVVGSYISNMFEDRQILLASEIMVCIGILLSFHIIIPYNVPQYVCSGLIMFVFAEVLEGVNLSLLSRVMSSRLSRGTYNGGLLSTEAGTIARVIADATITLAGYLGQSLLLNITLLPSLLICISSIIATCFTYNSLY
;
A
#
# COMPACT_ATOMS: atom_id res chain seq x y z
N MET A 1 28.71 -18.22 -0.74
CA MET A 1 28.48 -17.22 -1.82
C MET A 1 28.15 -17.77 -3.25
N VAL A 2 27.53 -18.97 -3.42
CA VAL A 2 27.39 -19.66 -4.74
C VAL A 2 25.95 -19.78 -5.28
N ALA A 3 24.90 -19.54 -4.48
CA ALA A 3 23.55 -20.03 -4.78
C ALA A 3 22.72 -19.27 -5.84
N PHE A 4 22.95 -17.98 -6.10
CA PHE A 4 22.02 -17.18 -6.93
C PHE A 4 21.97 -17.62 -8.40
N GLY A 5 23.11 -17.93 -9.03
CA GLY A 5 23.12 -18.37 -10.43
C GLY A 5 22.45 -19.72 -10.64
N LYS A 6 22.49 -20.60 -9.63
CA LYS A 6 21.81 -21.90 -9.63
C LYS A 6 20.30 -21.70 -9.44
N LYS A 7 19.89 -20.88 -8.46
CA LYS A 7 18.50 -20.48 -8.21
C LYS A 7 17.84 -19.77 -9.41
N LEU A 8 18.58 -18.95 -10.15
CA LEU A 8 18.07 -18.30 -11.36
C LEU A 8 17.79 -19.35 -12.44
N LYS A 9 18.69 -20.32 -12.63
CA LYS A 9 18.51 -21.41 -13.60
C LYS A 9 17.34 -22.35 -13.24
N GLU A 10 17.16 -22.65 -11.95
CA GLU A 10 16.05 -23.48 -11.45
C GLU A 10 14.68 -22.81 -11.61
N ARG A 11 14.63 -21.48 -11.72
CA ARG A 11 13.41 -20.68 -11.94
C ARG A 11 13.11 -20.38 -13.40
N GLN A 12 13.94 -20.88 -14.33
CA GLN A 12 13.70 -20.67 -15.76
C GLN A 12 12.66 -21.66 -16.25
N ILE A 13 11.73 -21.16 -17.05
CA ILE A 13 10.83 -22.02 -17.84
C ILE A 13 11.73 -22.83 -18.80
N GLN A 14 11.60 -24.17 -18.77
CA GLN A 14 12.51 -25.06 -19.48
C GLN A 14 12.54 -24.79 -20.99
N GLU A 15 11.38 -24.50 -21.57
CA GLU A 15 11.19 -24.20 -22.99
C GLU A 15 11.90 -22.90 -23.42
N TRP A 16 12.06 -21.94 -22.51
CA TRP A 16 12.57 -20.59 -22.82
C TRP A 16 14.01 -20.37 -22.32
N GLN A 17 14.69 -21.42 -21.86
CA GLN A 17 16.05 -21.33 -21.29
C GLN A 17 17.05 -20.54 -22.15
N GLY A 18 16.95 -20.65 -23.48
CA GLY A 18 17.82 -19.96 -24.43
C GLY A 18 17.67 -18.43 -24.42
N TYR A 19 16.50 -17.92 -24.07
CA TYR A 19 16.15 -16.49 -24.16
C TYR A 19 16.45 -15.73 -22.87
N TYR A 20 16.66 -16.42 -21.74
CA TYR A 20 17.04 -15.76 -20.49
C TYR A 20 18.45 -15.16 -20.54
N ILE A 21 18.67 -14.13 -19.72
CA ILE A 21 20.01 -13.56 -19.51
C ILE A 21 20.99 -14.64 -19.06
N ASN A 22 22.14 -14.73 -19.74
CA ASN A 22 23.20 -15.65 -19.37
C ASN A 22 24.03 -15.11 -18.20
N TYR A 23 23.42 -15.09 -17.01
CA TYR A 23 24.03 -14.53 -15.80
C TYR A 23 25.37 -15.19 -15.45
N LYS A 24 25.53 -16.49 -15.72
CA LYS A 24 26.78 -17.23 -15.45
C LYS A 24 27.91 -16.72 -16.35
N LEU A 25 27.65 -16.55 -17.64
CA LEU A 25 28.62 -15.98 -18.59
C LEU A 25 28.99 -14.56 -18.19
N MET A 26 27.99 -13.71 -17.92
CA MET A 26 28.21 -12.33 -17.54
C MET A 26 29.04 -12.21 -16.25
N LYS A 27 28.71 -13.02 -15.22
CA LYS A 27 29.49 -13.06 -13.97
C LYS A 27 30.95 -13.46 -14.20
N LYS A 28 31.21 -14.45 -15.06
CA LYS A 28 32.59 -14.87 -15.40
C LYS A 28 33.36 -13.71 -16.04
N LYS A 29 32.73 -12.96 -16.94
CA LYS A 29 33.33 -11.81 -17.61
C LYS A 29 33.66 -10.66 -16.64
N VAL A 30 32.75 -10.32 -15.72
CA VAL A 30 33.03 -9.34 -14.66
C VAL A 30 34.27 -9.71 -13.84
N ASN A 31 34.41 -10.99 -13.48
CA ASN A 31 35.59 -11.46 -12.75
C ASN A 31 36.87 -11.44 -13.59
N GLN A 32 36.77 -11.69 -14.91
CA GLN A 32 37.90 -11.63 -15.83
C GLN A 32 38.42 -10.21 -15.99
N TYR A 33 37.53 -9.23 -16.17
CA TYR A 33 37.90 -7.82 -16.28
C TYR A 33 38.58 -7.29 -15.00
N ALA A 34 38.15 -7.75 -13.81
CA ALA A 34 38.79 -7.39 -12.55
C ALA A 34 40.27 -7.80 -12.52
N ARG A 35 40.58 -9.04 -12.93
CA ARG A 35 41.95 -9.54 -13.01
C ARG A 35 42.79 -8.81 -14.07
N GLN A 36 42.18 -8.45 -15.20
CA GLN A 36 42.88 -7.76 -16.31
C GLN A 36 43.21 -6.30 -15.97
N ILE A 37 42.38 -5.65 -15.14
CA ILE A 37 42.64 -4.31 -14.61
C ILE A 37 43.75 -4.38 -13.53
N GLU A 38 43.71 -5.37 -12.63
CA GLU A 38 44.76 -5.58 -11.60
C GLU A 38 46.15 -5.82 -12.20
N VAL A 39 46.23 -6.54 -13.32
CA VAL A 39 47.48 -6.85 -14.03
C VAL A 39 47.90 -5.71 -14.98
N GLY A 40 47.16 -4.60 -15.03
CA GLY A 40 47.46 -3.44 -15.88
C GLY A 40 47.37 -3.71 -17.38
N THR A 41 46.69 -4.79 -17.79
CA THR A 41 46.64 -5.24 -19.20
C THR A 41 45.49 -4.61 -19.99
N GLN A 42 44.52 -3.98 -19.33
CA GLN A 42 43.39 -3.32 -20.00
C GLN A 42 43.03 -1.99 -19.35
N ASP A 43 42.68 -1.03 -20.20
CA ASP A 43 42.14 0.27 -19.79
C ASP A 43 40.66 0.14 -19.36
N HIS A 44 40.28 0.89 -18.33
CA HIS A 44 38.93 0.92 -17.75
C HIS A 44 37.86 1.26 -18.79
N ARG A 45 38.19 2.13 -19.74
CA ARG A 45 37.27 2.53 -20.82
C ARG A 45 36.92 1.37 -21.76
N HIS A 46 37.86 0.46 -22.00
CA HIS A 46 37.64 -0.72 -22.83
C HIS A 46 36.70 -1.71 -22.13
N VAL A 47 36.89 -1.93 -20.83
CA VAL A 47 36.04 -2.81 -20.01
C VAL A 47 34.59 -2.32 -19.98
N LEU A 48 34.38 -1.02 -19.76
CA LEU A 48 33.04 -0.41 -19.76
C LEU A 48 32.33 -0.58 -21.11
N LYS A 49 33.05 -0.35 -22.21
CA LYS A 49 32.52 -0.49 -23.58
C LYS A 49 32.17 -1.93 -23.92
N ASP A 50 33.06 -2.87 -23.61
CA ASP A 50 32.86 -4.29 -23.93
C ASP A 50 31.72 -4.89 -23.09
N PHE A 51 31.68 -4.59 -21.79
CA PHE A 51 30.58 -5.03 -20.92
C PHE A 51 29.23 -4.42 -21.31
N SER A 52 29.21 -3.14 -21.70
CA SER A 52 28.00 -2.49 -22.23
C SER A 52 27.44 -3.23 -23.43
N ARG A 53 28.29 -3.53 -24.42
CA ARG A 53 27.91 -4.27 -25.63
C ARG A 53 27.39 -5.67 -25.31
N MET A 54 28.04 -6.37 -24.37
CA MET A 54 27.56 -7.68 -23.92
C MET A 54 26.18 -7.60 -23.27
N LEU A 55 25.92 -6.55 -22.48
CA LEU A 55 24.64 -6.34 -21.84
C LEU A 55 23.55 -5.99 -22.85
N ASP A 56 23.87 -5.11 -23.81
CA ASP A 56 22.98 -4.75 -24.93
C ASP A 56 22.53 -6.01 -25.71
N ASN A 57 23.48 -6.89 -26.07
CA ASN A 57 23.16 -8.15 -26.76
C ASN A 57 22.27 -9.10 -25.93
N GLN A 58 22.41 -9.09 -24.59
CA GLN A 58 21.52 -9.90 -23.74
C GLN A 58 20.12 -9.31 -23.69
N ILE A 59 19.99 -7.98 -23.59
CA ILE A 59 18.70 -7.30 -23.57
C ILE A 59 17.98 -7.47 -24.90
N GLU A 60 18.69 -7.28 -26.03
CA GLU A 60 18.15 -7.48 -27.37
C GLU A 60 17.52 -8.87 -27.52
N LYS A 61 18.24 -9.91 -27.12
CA LYS A 61 17.74 -11.29 -27.14
C LYS A 61 16.45 -11.48 -26.35
N ILE A 62 16.38 -10.91 -25.14
CA ILE A 62 15.19 -10.99 -24.28
C ILE A 62 14.00 -10.27 -24.92
N VAL A 63 14.28 -9.12 -25.52
CA VAL A 63 13.29 -8.22 -26.09
C VAL A 63 12.70 -8.77 -27.39
N LEU A 64 13.54 -9.30 -28.29
CA LEU A 64 13.06 -9.95 -29.51
C LEU A 64 12.14 -11.12 -29.20
N PHE A 65 12.49 -11.93 -28.20
CA PHE A 65 11.63 -13.02 -27.75
C PHE A 65 10.31 -12.51 -27.13
N LEU A 66 10.36 -11.45 -26.33
CA LEU A 66 9.16 -10.82 -25.76
C LEU A 66 8.19 -10.36 -26.87
N LEU A 67 8.71 -9.68 -27.89
CA LEU A 67 7.91 -9.20 -29.02
C LEU A 67 7.29 -10.36 -29.82
N GLU A 68 8.05 -11.43 -30.04
CA GLU A 68 7.55 -12.64 -30.70
C GLU A 68 6.38 -13.26 -29.93
N GLN A 69 6.51 -13.43 -28.61
CA GLN A 69 5.45 -13.98 -27.77
C GLN A 69 4.23 -13.06 -27.68
N GLN A 70 4.43 -11.73 -27.62
CA GLN A 70 3.33 -10.77 -27.69
C GLN A 70 2.55 -10.87 -29.01
N GLY A 71 3.25 -11.00 -30.14
CA GLY A 71 2.63 -11.22 -31.45
C GLY A 71 1.84 -12.52 -31.51
N LEU A 72 2.36 -13.59 -30.91
CA LEU A 72 1.72 -14.91 -30.88
C LEU A 72 0.44 -14.89 -30.02
N LEU A 73 0.48 -14.24 -28.86
CA LEU A 73 -0.69 -13.99 -28.01
C LEU A 73 -1.75 -13.14 -28.74
N GLY A 74 -1.32 -12.05 -29.39
CA GLY A 74 -2.21 -11.18 -30.17
C GLY A 74 -2.90 -11.91 -31.33
N SER A 75 -2.16 -12.75 -32.06
CA SER A 75 -2.72 -13.59 -33.13
C SER A 75 -3.74 -14.58 -32.60
N ARG A 76 -3.45 -15.25 -31.47
CA ARG A 76 -4.40 -16.16 -30.82
C ARG A 76 -5.65 -15.44 -30.36
N LEU A 77 -5.52 -14.28 -29.73
CA LEU A 77 -6.68 -13.46 -29.33
C LEU A 77 -7.54 -13.04 -30.51
N THR A 78 -6.92 -12.72 -31.65
CA THR A 78 -7.66 -12.36 -32.87
C THR A 78 -8.48 -13.56 -33.38
N LYS A 79 -7.88 -14.76 -33.44
CA LYS A 79 -8.59 -15.99 -33.82
C LYS A 79 -9.72 -16.35 -32.86
N LEU A 80 -9.47 -16.24 -31.55
CA LEU A 80 -10.51 -16.46 -30.54
C LEU A 80 -11.63 -15.42 -30.64
N ARG A 81 -11.32 -14.20 -31.08
CA ARG A 81 -12.32 -13.17 -31.32
C ARG A 81 -13.17 -13.49 -32.55
N GLU A 82 -12.57 -13.95 -33.64
CA GLU A 82 -13.31 -14.42 -34.81
C GLU A 82 -14.24 -15.59 -34.47
N GLN A 83 -13.75 -16.55 -33.67
CA GLN A 83 -14.57 -17.65 -33.16
C GLN A 83 -15.69 -17.15 -32.24
N HIS A 84 -15.40 -16.18 -31.38
CA HIS A 84 -16.38 -15.55 -30.50
C HIS A 84 -17.47 -14.81 -31.29
N ASP A 85 -17.11 -14.07 -32.33
CA ASP A 85 -18.03 -13.29 -33.16
C ASP A 85 -18.83 -14.18 -34.13
N ALA A 86 -18.33 -15.38 -34.47
CA ALA A 86 -19.03 -16.39 -35.28
C ALA A 86 -20.04 -17.25 -34.49
N LEU A 87 -20.15 -17.08 -33.17
CA LEU A 87 -21.16 -17.76 -32.35
C LEU A 87 -22.56 -17.20 -32.66
N GLU A 88 -23.38 -17.97 -33.40
CA GLU A 88 -24.80 -17.68 -33.65
C GLU A 88 -25.66 -18.06 -32.42
N GLU A 89 -26.66 -17.27 -32.08
CA GLU A 89 -27.66 -17.67 -31.05
C GLU A 89 -28.70 -18.63 -31.66
N PRO A 90 -28.97 -19.80 -31.03
CA PRO A 90 -28.37 -20.36 -29.82
C PRO A 90 -27.14 -21.25 -30.11
N SER A 91 -25.97 -20.91 -29.54
CA SER A 91 -24.75 -21.72 -29.65
C SER A 91 -24.76 -22.89 -28.65
N GLU A 92 -24.19 -24.04 -29.02
CA GLU A 92 -24.06 -25.18 -28.12
C GLU A 92 -23.18 -24.83 -26.91
N ILE A 93 -23.61 -25.20 -25.69
CA ILE A 93 -22.90 -24.94 -24.43
C ILE A 93 -21.45 -25.46 -24.48
N ALA A 94 -21.21 -26.56 -25.19
CA ALA A 94 -19.88 -27.12 -25.40
C ALA A 94 -18.92 -26.13 -26.09
N GLN A 95 -19.41 -25.38 -27.09
CA GLN A 95 -18.61 -24.41 -27.84
C GLN A 95 -18.24 -23.18 -26.99
N ILE A 96 -19.15 -22.74 -26.11
CA ILE A 96 -18.90 -21.65 -25.16
C ILE A 96 -17.86 -22.06 -24.11
N ILE A 97 -17.94 -23.29 -23.61
CA ILE A 97 -16.97 -23.83 -22.64
C ILE A 97 -15.59 -23.96 -23.30
N GLU A 98 -15.52 -24.51 -24.51
CA GLU A 98 -14.27 -24.66 -25.26
C GLU A 98 -13.60 -23.31 -25.55
N LEU A 99 -14.39 -22.31 -25.95
CA LEU A 99 -13.88 -20.97 -26.20
C LEU A 99 -13.37 -20.29 -24.91
N ARG A 100 -14.05 -20.51 -23.78
CA ARG A 100 -13.62 -20.01 -22.46
C ARG A 100 -12.31 -20.66 -22.01
N GLU A 101 -12.19 -21.97 -22.15
CA GLU A 101 -10.94 -22.71 -21.90
C GLU A 101 -9.81 -22.18 -22.78
N ALA A 102 -10.09 -21.87 -24.04
CA ALA A 102 -9.11 -21.32 -24.97
C ALA A 102 -8.65 -19.90 -24.58
N TYR A 103 -9.56 -19.01 -24.14
CA TYR A 103 -9.17 -17.71 -23.56
C TYR A 103 -8.37 -17.86 -22.27
N ARG A 104 -8.69 -18.86 -21.42
CA ARG A 104 -7.92 -19.17 -20.21
C ARG A 104 -6.50 -19.64 -20.53
N ALA A 105 -6.33 -20.48 -21.54
CA ALA A 105 -5.02 -20.91 -22.00
C ALA A 105 -4.15 -19.72 -22.44
N VAL A 106 -4.72 -18.76 -23.18
CA VAL A 106 -4.01 -17.52 -23.53
C VAL A 106 -3.65 -16.70 -22.29
N GLY A 107 -4.52 -16.66 -21.27
CA GLY A 107 -4.21 -16.03 -19.97
C GLY A 107 -3.05 -16.70 -19.23
N GLN A 108 -2.96 -18.03 -19.27
CA GLN A 108 -1.84 -18.78 -18.68
C GLN A 108 -0.51 -18.48 -19.40
N ASP A 109 -0.53 -18.44 -20.73
CA ASP A 109 0.64 -18.10 -21.54
C ASP A 109 1.12 -16.66 -21.29
N LEU A 110 0.18 -15.73 -21.09
CA LEU A 110 0.48 -14.36 -20.69
C LEU A 110 1.14 -14.29 -19.30
N LEU A 111 0.67 -15.09 -18.34
CA LEU A 111 1.29 -15.18 -17.01
C LEU A 111 2.72 -15.75 -17.08
N MET A 112 2.94 -16.77 -17.91
CA MET A 112 4.29 -17.29 -18.18
C MET A 112 5.20 -16.20 -18.78
N LEU A 113 4.69 -15.43 -19.75
CA LEU A 113 5.44 -14.33 -20.37
C LEU A 113 5.78 -13.23 -19.36
N LEU A 114 4.85 -12.84 -18.48
CA LEU A 114 5.10 -11.89 -17.41
C LEU A 114 6.18 -12.39 -16.45
N TYR A 115 6.13 -13.68 -16.07
CA TYR A 115 7.16 -14.30 -15.25
C TYR A 115 8.53 -14.32 -15.91
N PHE A 116 8.60 -14.59 -17.22
CA PHE A 116 9.84 -14.51 -18.00
C PHE A 116 10.47 -13.13 -17.96
N VAL A 117 9.67 -12.07 -18.14
CA VAL A 117 10.17 -10.69 -18.09
C VAL A 117 10.70 -10.36 -16.69
N GLU A 118 9.99 -10.78 -15.62
CA GLU A 118 10.40 -10.56 -14.24
C GLU A 118 11.78 -11.19 -13.94
N ILE A 119 11.96 -12.46 -14.28
CA ILE A 119 13.21 -13.20 -14.03
C ILE A 119 14.39 -12.56 -14.77
N ASN A 120 14.17 -12.09 -15.99
CA ASN A 120 15.19 -11.38 -16.78
C ASN A 120 15.54 -10.01 -16.20
N ALA A 121 14.54 -9.23 -15.77
CA ALA A 121 14.73 -7.96 -15.10
C ALA A 121 15.56 -8.12 -13.80
N ILE A 122 15.30 -9.17 -13.01
CA ILE A 122 16.07 -9.51 -11.82
C ILE A 122 17.53 -9.87 -12.18
N GLY A 123 17.73 -10.66 -13.23
CA GLY A 123 19.07 -11.06 -13.68
C GLY A 123 19.91 -9.88 -14.17
N LEU A 124 19.32 -8.98 -14.98
CA LEU A 124 19.93 -7.72 -15.44
C LEU A 124 20.35 -6.84 -14.26
N ARG A 125 19.46 -6.68 -13.29
CA ARG A 125 19.73 -5.93 -12.06
C ARG A 125 20.91 -6.48 -11.27
N LYS A 126 20.92 -7.80 -11.00
CA LYS A 126 21.98 -8.42 -10.19
C LYS A 126 23.35 -8.32 -10.88
N ILE A 127 23.40 -8.37 -12.21
CA ILE A 127 24.67 -8.26 -12.93
C ILE A 127 25.20 -6.82 -12.95
N LEU A 128 24.30 -5.84 -13.12
CA LEU A 128 24.61 -4.42 -13.01
C LEU A 128 25.18 -4.07 -11.61
N LYS A 129 24.47 -4.47 -10.54
CA LYS A 129 24.96 -4.32 -9.14
C LYS A 129 26.30 -5.00 -8.90
N LYS A 130 26.54 -6.16 -9.53
CA LYS A 130 27.80 -6.89 -9.40
C LYS A 130 28.95 -6.15 -10.09
N PHE A 131 28.69 -5.53 -11.24
CA PHE A 131 29.68 -4.73 -11.96
C PHE A 131 30.08 -3.49 -11.14
N ASP A 132 29.09 -2.72 -10.67
CA ASP A 132 29.33 -1.52 -9.84
C ASP A 132 30.12 -1.83 -8.57
N LYS A 133 29.75 -2.90 -7.85
CA LYS A 133 30.48 -3.33 -6.65
C LYS A 133 31.93 -3.74 -6.91
N ARG A 134 32.22 -4.29 -8.10
CA ARG A 134 33.56 -4.81 -8.43
C ARG A 134 34.52 -3.71 -8.84
N PHE A 135 34.01 -2.66 -9.49
CA PHE A 135 34.84 -1.61 -10.07
C PHE A 135 34.62 -0.23 -9.41
N HIS A 136 33.73 -0.12 -8.41
CA HIS A 136 33.38 1.12 -7.71
C HIS A 136 32.91 2.27 -8.63
N TYR A 137 32.42 1.95 -9.84
CA TYR A 137 31.85 2.91 -10.78
C TYR A 137 30.33 3.00 -10.63
N ARG A 138 29.76 4.17 -10.97
CA ARG A 138 28.34 4.34 -11.26
C ARG A 138 27.98 3.84 -12.67
N PHE A 139 28.39 2.61 -13.02
CA PHE A 139 28.15 2.07 -14.36
C PHE A 139 26.66 1.85 -14.62
N THR A 140 25.91 1.37 -13.61
CA THR A 140 24.46 1.24 -13.72
C THR A 140 23.79 2.57 -14.09
N ASP A 141 24.18 3.66 -13.44
CA ASP A 141 23.58 4.98 -13.72
C ASP A 141 23.89 5.44 -15.14
N TYR A 142 25.15 5.31 -15.56
CA TYR A 142 25.57 5.63 -16.93
C TYR A 142 24.85 4.77 -17.97
N TYR A 143 24.77 3.45 -17.75
CA TYR A 143 24.18 2.50 -18.67
C TYR A 143 22.68 2.73 -18.81
N VAL A 144 21.98 2.95 -17.70
CA VAL A 144 20.55 3.26 -17.72
C VAL A 144 20.31 4.61 -18.37
N LYS A 145 21.04 5.67 -18.00
CA LYS A 145 20.92 7.00 -18.60
C LYS A 145 21.01 6.98 -20.13
N THR A 146 22.01 6.29 -20.64
CA THR A 146 22.31 6.26 -22.08
C THR A 146 21.33 5.41 -22.88
N ARG A 147 20.70 4.40 -22.29
CA ARG A 147 19.73 3.54 -22.98
C ARG A 147 18.27 3.90 -22.70
N ALA A 148 17.93 4.44 -21.53
CA ALA A 148 16.55 4.74 -21.15
C ALA A 148 15.91 5.78 -22.08
N ASN A 149 16.70 6.75 -22.55
CA ASN A 149 16.21 7.92 -23.29
C ASN A 149 16.37 7.81 -24.81
N HIS A 150 16.70 6.61 -25.30
CA HIS A 150 16.88 6.37 -26.72
C HIS A 150 15.56 5.93 -27.38
N PRO A 151 15.18 6.45 -28.57
CA PRO A 151 13.92 6.08 -29.24
C PRO A 151 13.81 4.58 -29.58
N TYR A 152 14.95 3.90 -29.67
CA TYR A 152 15.04 2.45 -29.87
C TYR A 152 15.42 1.70 -28.58
N SER A 153 15.02 2.20 -27.41
CA SER A 153 15.38 1.61 -26.12
C SER A 153 14.73 0.24 -25.92
N GLN A 154 15.51 -0.80 -26.16
CA GLN A 154 15.13 -2.18 -25.86
C GLN A 154 14.95 -2.39 -24.34
N LEU A 155 15.63 -1.60 -23.51
CA LEU A 155 15.56 -1.70 -22.06
C LEU A 155 14.16 -1.34 -21.52
N GLN A 156 13.43 -0.42 -22.18
CA GLN A 156 12.06 -0.07 -21.78
C GLN A 156 11.07 -1.23 -21.95
N GLN A 157 11.24 -2.07 -22.98
CA GLN A 157 10.31 -3.17 -23.23
C GLN A 157 10.35 -4.22 -22.11
N VAL A 158 11.52 -4.42 -21.50
CA VAL A 158 11.71 -5.33 -20.36
C VAL A 158 11.17 -4.75 -19.05
N PHE A 159 11.25 -3.45 -18.84
CA PHE A 159 10.95 -2.83 -17.53
C PHE A 159 9.61 -2.08 -17.45
N LYS A 160 9.00 -1.70 -18.57
CA LYS A 160 7.70 -0.99 -18.63
C LYS A 160 6.56 -1.83 -19.19
N HIS A 161 6.82 -3.08 -19.61
CA HIS A 161 5.79 -4.04 -20.04
C HIS A 161 4.84 -3.52 -21.13
N VAL A 162 5.35 -2.66 -22.02
CA VAL A 162 4.56 -1.97 -23.05
C VAL A 162 3.87 -3.01 -23.96
N GLY A 163 2.55 -2.91 -24.11
CA GLY A 163 1.74 -3.81 -24.94
C GLY A 163 1.06 -4.98 -24.20
N LEU A 164 1.57 -5.42 -23.04
CA LEU A 164 0.95 -6.52 -22.28
C LEU A 164 -0.40 -6.11 -21.65
N GLY A 165 -0.58 -4.84 -21.29
CA GLY A 165 -1.83 -4.33 -20.72
C GLY A 165 -3.03 -4.42 -21.67
N ALA A 166 -2.82 -4.27 -22.98
CA ALA A 166 -3.88 -4.42 -23.98
C ALA A 166 -4.34 -5.89 -24.10
N VAL A 167 -3.38 -6.83 -24.01
CA VAL A 167 -3.66 -8.29 -24.00
C VAL A 167 -4.47 -8.67 -22.76
N VAL A 168 -4.11 -8.14 -21.58
CA VAL A 168 -4.87 -8.32 -20.34
C VAL A 168 -6.30 -7.81 -20.50
N GLY A 169 -6.48 -6.57 -20.95
CA GLY A 169 -7.80 -5.98 -21.13
C GLY A 169 -8.69 -6.77 -22.10
N ALA A 170 -8.11 -7.27 -23.19
CA ALA A 170 -8.82 -8.12 -24.14
C ALA A 170 -9.28 -9.44 -23.51
N ILE A 171 -8.42 -10.13 -22.77
CA ILE A 171 -8.77 -11.41 -22.12
C ILE A 171 -9.88 -11.20 -21.08
N SER A 172 -9.73 -10.21 -20.20
CA SER A 172 -10.69 -9.93 -19.13
C SER A 172 -12.07 -9.58 -19.67
N ARG A 173 -12.15 -8.77 -20.74
CA ARG A 173 -13.42 -8.40 -21.37
C ARG A 173 -14.14 -9.60 -21.98
N ASN A 174 -13.45 -10.40 -22.78
CA ASN A 174 -14.08 -11.52 -23.49
C ASN A 174 -14.49 -12.66 -22.54
N LEU A 175 -13.74 -12.91 -21.46
CA LEU A 175 -14.14 -13.90 -20.44
C LEU A 175 -15.40 -13.48 -19.67
N HIS A 176 -15.56 -12.18 -19.42
CA HIS A 176 -16.76 -11.63 -18.79
C HIS A 176 -17.98 -11.78 -19.71
N GLU A 177 -17.83 -11.50 -21.00
CA GLU A 177 -18.92 -11.59 -21.99
C GLU A 177 -19.43 -13.03 -22.16
N LEU A 178 -18.53 -14.02 -22.12
CA LEU A 178 -18.88 -15.44 -22.18
C LEU A 178 -19.55 -15.96 -20.89
N GLN A 179 -19.37 -15.25 -19.77
CA GLN A 179 -19.98 -15.62 -18.48
C GLN A 179 -21.48 -15.26 -18.42
N ASP A 180 -21.88 -14.11 -18.97
CA ASP A 180 -23.29 -13.68 -19.00
C ASP A 180 -24.16 -14.60 -19.87
N ARG A 181 -23.61 -15.16 -20.97
CA ARG A 181 -24.32 -16.08 -21.86
C ARG A 181 -24.64 -17.46 -21.24
N GLN A 182 -23.95 -17.84 -20.17
CA GLN A 182 -24.14 -19.14 -19.50
C GLN A 182 -25.32 -19.13 -18.50
N GLY A 183 -25.77 -17.94 -18.06
CA GLY A 183 -26.80 -17.78 -17.03
C GLY A 183 -28.24 -18.07 -17.47
N SER A 184 -28.52 -18.20 -18.78
CA SER A 184 -29.90 -18.35 -19.29
C SER A 184 -30.42 -19.81 -19.31
N TYR A 185 -29.58 -20.82 -19.10
CA TYR A 185 -29.93 -22.24 -19.32
C TYR A 185 -29.65 -23.18 -18.14
N LEU A 186 -29.31 -22.66 -16.95
CA LEU A 186 -29.19 -23.50 -15.75
C LEU A 186 -30.56 -24.03 -15.32
N SER A 187 -30.70 -25.34 -15.16
CA SER A 187 -31.93 -25.96 -14.65
C SER A 187 -32.13 -25.59 -13.18
N ILE A 188 -33.38 -25.38 -12.77
CA ILE A 188 -33.77 -25.11 -11.37
C ILE A 188 -33.42 -26.26 -10.40
N TYR A 189 -33.02 -27.41 -10.93
CA TYR A 189 -32.61 -28.60 -10.19
C TYR A 189 -31.09 -28.80 -10.13
N ASP A 190 -30.31 -28.00 -10.87
CA ASP A 190 -28.87 -28.04 -10.76
C ASP A 190 -28.46 -27.38 -9.43
N PRO A 191 -27.54 -27.99 -8.65
CA PRO A 191 -27.04 -27.37 -7.43
C PRO A 191 -26.48 -25.98 -7.77
N PRO A 192 -26.70 -24.96 -6.92
CA PRO A 192 -26.20 -23.62 -7.22
C PRO A 192 -24.68 -23.68 -7.30
N ALA A 193 -24.14 -23.61 -8.52
CA ALA A 193 -22.74 -23.28 -8.70
C ALA A 193 -22.57 -21.89 -8.09
N LEU A 194 -21.76 -21.81 -7.03
CA LEU A 194 -21.31 -20.57 -6.39
C LEU A 194 -21.07 -19.48 -7.45
N PRO A 195 -21.29 -18.18 -7.14
CA PRO A 195 -21.02 -17.11 -8.09
C PRO A 195 -19.55 -17.18 -8.52
N LEU A 196 -19.31 -17.78 -9.68
CA LEU A 196 -17.99 -18.07 -10.23
C LEU A 196 -17.46 -16.79 -10.86
N GLN A 197 -17.07 -15.82 -10.04
CA GLN A 197 -16.03 -14.88 -10.46
C GLN A 197 -14.80 -15.73 -10.83
N ASP A 198 -14.38 -15.67 -12.09
CA ASP A 198 -13.30 -16.51 -12.58
C ASP A 198 -12.03 -16.17 -11.78
N PRO A 199 -11.41 -17.11 -11.05
CA PRO A 199 -10.23 -16.83 -10.22
C PRO A 199 -9.06 -16.25 -11.02
N MET A 200 -9.07 -16.41 -12.35
CA MET A 200 -8.13 -15.72 -13.25
C MET A 200 -8.46 -14.23 -13.42
N VAL A 201 -9.74 -13.87 -13.55
CA VAL A 201 -10.20 -12.47 -13.56
C VAL A 201 -9.92 -11.82 -12.20
N ASP A 202 -10.05 -12.54 -11.09
CA ASP A 202 -9.69 -12.03 -9.76
C ASP A 202 -8.19 -11.93 -9.54
N SER A 203 -7.38 -12.80 -10.14
CA SER A 203 -5.92 -12.67 -10.11
C SER A 203 -5.44 -11.46 -10.93
N ILE A 204 -6.12 -11.19 -12.06
CA ILE A 204 -5.90 -10.01 -12.89
C ILE A 204 -6.43 -8.75 -12.20
N LYS A 205 -7.63 -8.79 -11.62
CA LYS A 205 -8.22 -7.70 -10.85
C LYS A 205 -7.44 -7.43 -9.58
N ALA A 206 -6.94 -8.42 -8.84
CA ALA A 206 -6.09 -8.22 -7.66
C ALA A 206 -4.74 -7.55 -8.01
N ALA A 207 -4.25 -7.73 -9.23
CA ALA A 207 -3.11 -6.96 -9.74
C ALA A 207 -3.49 -5.50 -10.04
N VAL A 208 -4.75 -5.24 -10.42
CA VAL A 208 -5.37 -3.92 -10.69
C VAL A 208 -5.97 -3.26 -9.44
N ASP A 209 -6.34 -3.99 -8.40
CA ASP A 209 -6.95 -3.51 -7.14
C ASP A 209 -5.89 -3.11 -6.11
N ARG A 210 -4.61 -3.14 -6.51
CA ARG A 210 -3.55 -2.39 -5.84
C ARG A 210 -3.78 -0.86 -5.84
N PHE A 211 -4.92 -0.37 -6.35
CA PHE A 211 -5.44 1.01 -6.34
C PHE A 211 -6.57 1.20 -5.29
N GLY A 212 -6.22 1.26 -3.99
CA GLY A 212 -7.18 1.35 -2.87
C GLY A 212 -7.80 2.74 -2.61
N SER A 213 -8.61 2.85 -1.54
CA SER A 213 -9.25 4.10 -1.07
C SER A 213 -8.24 5.24 -0.82
N ALA A 214 -8.65 6.50 -0.99
CA ALA A 214 -7.76 7.67 -0.85
C ALA A 214 -6.94 7.67 0.45
N ARG A 215 -7.53 7.20 1.56
CA ARG A 215 -6.86 7.08 2.86
C ARG A 215 -5.79 5.97 2.87
N ALA A 216 -6.06 4.81 2.28
CA ALA A 216 -5.09 3.72 2.17
C ALA A 216 -3.94 4.09 1.22
N VAL A 217 -4.23 4.77 0.11
CA VAL A 217 -3.24 5.27 -0.85
C VAL A 217 -2.31 6.28 -0.18
N ASN A 218 -2.86 7.26 0.56
CA ASN A 218 -2.04 8.27 1.25
C ASN A 218 -1.13 7.67 2.34
N ARG A 219 -1.64 6.72 3.13
CA ARG A 219 -0.83 6.03 4.15
C ARG A 219 0.28 5.19 3.53
N ARG A 220 -0.04 4.48 2.45
CA ARG A 220 0.96 3.72 1.68
C ARG A 220 2.02 4.66 1.11
N TYR A 221 1.60 5.77 0.53
CA TYR A 221 2.49 6.76 -0.05
C TYR A 221 3.47 7.33 0.99
N ILE A 222 3.00 7.64 2.21
CA ILE A 222 3.88 8.05 3.32
C ILE A 222 4.86 6.94 3.68
N SER A 223 4.39 5.69 3.81
CA SER A 223 5.24 4.54 4.12
C SER A 223 6.31 4.28 3.05
N ASP A 224 5.96 4.47 1.78
CA ASP A 224 6.79 4.12 0.63
C ASP A 224 7.74 5.26 0.23
N CYS A 225 7.35 6.54 0.43
CA CYS A 225 8.09 7.69 -0.08
C CYS A 225 8.79 8.52 1.01
N VAL A 226 8.43 8.37 2.28
CA VAL A 226 9.03 9.17 3.37
C VAL A 226 10.17 8.40 4.05
N PRO A 227 11.39 9.00 4.12
CA PRO A 227 12.53 8.43 4.83
C PRO A 227 12.20 8.12 6.29
N LEU A 228 12.74 7.00 6.82
CA LEU A 228 12.48 6.52 8.18
C LEU A 228 12.69 7.60 9.25
N LYS A 229 13.70 8.48 9.08
CA LYS A 229 14.05 9.54 10.05
C LYS A 229 12.94 10.58 10.24
N ILE A 230 12.20 10.91 9.18
CA ILE A 230 11.13 11.94 9.20
C ILE A 230 9.72 11.34 9.08
N ARG A 231 9.62 10.00 9.04
CA ARG A 231 8.37 9.29 8.82
C ARG A 231 7.36 9.49 9.95
N MET A 232 7.84 9.58 11.19
CA MET A 232 6.99 9.92 12.34
C MET A 232 6.40 11.33 12.18
N GLN A 233 7.21 12.31 11.78
CA GLN A 233 6.77 13.69 11.54
C GLN A 233 5.75 13.78 10.39
N ALA A 234 5.99 13.09 9.27
CA ALA A 234 5.05 13.05 8.15
C ALA A 234 3.74 12.32 8.50
N SER A 235 3.83 11.23 9.26
CA SER A 235 2.66 10.50 9.77
C SER A 235 1.85 11.37 10.73
N ALA A 236 2.51 12.06 11.67
CA ALA A 236 1.87 13.01 12.56
C ALA A 236 1.23 14.19 11.80
N GLY A 237 1.89 14.71 10.75
CA GLY A 237 1.31 15.74 9.87
C GLY A 237 0.06 15.27 9.13
N PHE A 238 0.07 14.04 8.62
CA PHE A 238 -1.10 13.42 7.97
C PHE A 238 -2.28 13.21 8.94
N VAL A 239 -2.00 12.75 10.15
CA VAL A 239 -2.98 12.58 11.23
C VAL A 239 -3.53 13.95 11.64
N SER A 240 -2.68 14.96 11.85
CA SER A 240 -3.08 16.36 12.10
C SER A 240 -3.99 16.93 11.02
N ALA A 241 -3.66 16.73 9.74
CA ALA A 241 -4.50 17.20 8.63
C ALA A 241 -5.86 16.48 8.61
N SER A 242 -5.88 15.19 8.96
CA SER A 242 -7.12 14.42 9.11
C SER A 242 -7.98 14.94 10.27
N ALA A 243 -7.37 15.20 11.43
CA ALA A 243 -8.03 15.77 12.60
C ALA A 243 -8.57 17.18 12.34
N LEU A 244 -7.82 18.02 11.60
CA LEU A 244 -8.29 19.32 11.15
C LEU A 244 -9.52 19.19 10.25
N GLY A 245 -9.52 18.21 9.33
CA GLY A 245 -10.70 17.89 8.52
C GLY A 245 -11.91 17.49 9.40
N MET A 246 -11.69 16.66 10.41
CA MET A 246 -12.72 16.28 11.39
C MET A 246 -13.21 17.47 12.23
N ALA A 247 -12.37 18.47 12.48
CA ALA A 247 -12.72 19.71 13.19
C ALA A 247 -13.52 20.68 12.30
N CYS A 248 -13.04 20.89 11.08
CA CYS A 248 -13.61 21.85 10.13
C CYS A 248 -14.99 21.42 9.64
N GLY A 249 -15.27 20.12 9.53
CA GLY A 249 -16.57 19.62 9.08
C GLY A 249 -17.73 20.10 9.96
N PRO A 250 -17.78 19.74 11.26
CA PRO A 250 -18.79 20.22 12.19
C PRO A 250 -18.82 21.74 12.35
N ALA A 251 -17.65 22.39 12.36
CA ALA A 251 -17.57 23.85 12.43
C ALA A 251 -18.31 24.53 11.26
N LEU A 252 -18.05 24.05 10.04
CA LEU A 252 -18.68 24.55 8.83
C LEU A 252 -20.18 24.24 8.81
N ALA A 253 -20.57 23.02 9.22
CA ALA A 253 -21.97 22.64 9.33
C ALA A 253 -22.75 23.52 10.33
N GLY A 254 -22.14 23.87 11.46
CA GLY A 254 -22.74 24.77 12.47
C GLY A 254 -22.91 26.22 11.99
N ILE A 255 -22.10 26.67 11.02
CA ILE A 255 -22.22 28.01 10.40
C ILE A 255 -23.28 28.00 9.28
N LEU A 256 -23.41 26.88 8.56
CA LEU A 256 -24.29 26.73 7.39
C LEU A 256 -25.74 26.39 7.75
N GLN A 257 -26.29 27.00 8.80
CA GLN A 257 -27.67 26.81 9.27
C GLN A 257 -28.68 27.73 8.57
N THR A 258 -28.58 27.87 7.25
CA THR A 258 -29.48 28.74 6.47
C THR A 258 -30.51 27.94 5.69
N ASN A 259 -31.73 28.45 5.59
CA ASN A 259 -32.79 27.85 4.79
C ASN A 259 -33.16 28.76 3.61
N PHE A 260 -32.86 28.34 2.40
CA PHE A 260 -33.25 29.03 1.18
C PHE A 260 -33.49 28.04 0.04
N LYS A 261 -34.20 28.49 -1.00
CA LYS A 261 -34.57 27.66 -2.14
C LYS A 261 -34.05 28.29 -3.42
N ILE A 262 -33.24 27.55 -4.16
CA ILE A 262 -32.83 27.92 -5.52
C ILE A 262 -33.50 26.95 -6.49
N TYR A 263 -34.41 27.47 -7.33
CA TYR A 263 -35.22 26.65 -8.24
C TYR A 263 -35.98 25.52 -7.50
N LYS A 264 -35.68 24.26 -7.80
CA LYS A 264 -36.30 23.06 -7.19
C LYS A 264 -35.47 22.49 -6.04
N PHE A 265 -34.29 23.03 -5.75
CA PHE A 265 -33.40 22.52 -4.71
C PHE A 265 -33.55 23.34 -3.43
N THR A 266 -33.82 22.64 -2.33
CA THR A 266 -33.87 23.21 -0.98
C THR A 266 -32.49 23.10 -0.35
N PHE A 267 -31.91 24.24 0.00
CA PHE A 267 -30.68 24.35 0.75
C PHE A 267 -31.06 24.64 2.20
N ASN A 268 -30.87 23.66 3.06
CA ASN A 268 -31.15 23.73 4.48
C ASN A 268 -29.94 23.22 5.27
N GLU A 269 -30.06 23.13 6.59
CA GLU A 269 -28.99 22.69 7.51
C GLU A 269 -28.46 21.28 7.18
N ASP A 270 -29.30 20.42 6.58
CA ASP A 270 -28.95 19.05 6.23
C ASP A 270 -28.24 18.94 4.87
N THR A 271 -28.66 19.74 3.87
CA THR A 271 -28.17 19.61 2.49
C THR A 271 -27.03 20.57 2.16
N LEU A 272 -27.03 21.78 2.74
CA LEU A 272 -26.09 22.84 2.39
C LEU A 272 -24.63 22.48 2.71
N PRO A 273 -24.29 21.89 3.89
CA PRO A 273 -22.92 21.45 4.16
C PRO A 273 -22.42 20.42 3.14
N GLY A 274 -23.29 19.52 2.70
CA GLY A 274 -22.97 18.52 1.68
C GLY A 274 -22.63 19.15 0.32
N TRP A 275 -23.41 20.15 -0.12
CA TRP A 275 -23.13 20.88 -1.36
C TRP A 275 -21.82 21.67 -1.30
N VAL A 276 -21.57 22.36 -0.19
CA VAL A 276 -20.31 23.09 0.01
C VAL A 276 -19.12 22.13 -0.02
N MET A 277 -19.24 20.98 0.63
CA MET A 277 -18.19 19.97 0.66
C MET A 277 -17.95 19.35 -0.73
N SER A 278 -19.01 19.09 -1.51
CA SER A 278 -18.90 18.61 -2.90
C SER A 278 -18.10 19.57 -3.78
N VAL A 279 -18.38 20.88 -3.70
CA VAL A 279 -17.62 21.91 -4.43
C VAL A 279 -16.17 21.96 -3.94
N ALA A 280 -15.94 21.92 -2.63
CA ALA A 280 -14.59 21.92 -2.06
C ALA A 280 -13.77 20.71 -2.55
N TRP A 281 -14.36 19.52 -2.60
CA TRP A 281 -13.71 18.32 -3.14
C TRP A 281 -13.41 18.43 -4.64
N LEU A 282 -14.29 19.06 -5.43
CA LEU A 282 -14.06 19.27 -6.86
C LEU A 282 -12.93 20.27 -7.11
N VAL A 283 -12.88 21.36 -6.34
CA VAL A 283 -11.77 22.33 -6.37
C VAL A 283 -10.47 21.65 -5.95
N TYR A 284 -10.48 20.87 -4.88
CA TYR A 284 -9.32 20.10 -4.43
C TYR A 284 -8.84 19.10 -5.48
N LEU A 285 -9.75 18.41 -6.17
CA LEU A 285 -9.41 17.48 -7.25
C LEU A 285 -8.69 18.18 -8.40
N ILE A 286 -9.22 19.34 -8.85
CA ILE A 286 -8.59 20.15 -9.90
C ILE A 286 -7.23 20.67 -9.42
N TRP A 287 -7.16 21.17 -8.19
CA TRP A 287 -5.92 21.63 -7.57
C TRP A 287 -4.87 20.52 -7.52
N LEU A 288 -5.25 19.33 -7.07
CA LEU A 288 -4.38 18.17 -7.00
C LEU A 288 -3.93 17.76 -8.40
N TRP A 289 -4.82 17.73 -9.39
CA TRP A 289 -4.45 17.40 -10.76
C TRP A 289 -3.40 18.37 -11.34
N ILE A 290 -3.49 19.66 -11.03
CA ILE A 290 -2.55 20.67 -11.54
C ILE A 290 -1.26 20.74 -10.72
N SER A 291 -1.37 20.61 -9.39
CA SER A 291 -0.28 20.92 -8.44
C SER A 291 0.48 19.68 -7.98
N PHE A 292 -0.15 18.49 -8.03
CA PHE A 292 0.50 17.27 -7.58
C PHE A 292 1.58 16.87 -8.58
N LYS A 293 2.81 17.02 -8.13
CA LYS A 293 3.98 16.49 -8.82
C LYS A 293 4.47 15.30 -8.01
N GLU A 294 4.46 14.12 -8.63
CA GLU A 294 4.96 12.92 -7.97
C GLU A 294 6.43 13.14 -7.59
N PRO A 295 6.80 13.00 -6.29
CA PRO A 295 8.13 13.29 -5.80
C PRO A 295 9.11 12.34 -6.44
N SER A 296 10.23 12.89 -6.91
CA SER A 296 11.41 12.10 -7.20
C SER A 296 11.73 11.30 -5.95
N ARG A 297 11.84 9.98 -6.05
CA ARG A 297 12.32 9.18 -4.93
C ARG A 297 13.83 9.44 -4.84
N ASP A 298 14.19 10.51 -4.16
CA ASP A 298 15.56 10.87 -3.86
C ASP A 298 16.15 9.76 -2.99
N ILE A 299 17.00 8.93 -3.58
CA ILE A 299 18.08 8.32 -2.81
C ILE A 299 19.08 9.46 -2.64
N GLU A 300 19.19 9.96 -1.42
CA GLU A 300 20.01 11.10 -0.98
C GLU A 300 21.26 11.34 -1.85
N GLU A 301 21.35 12.53 -2.44
CA GLU A 301 22.64 13.22 -2.52
C GLU A 301 22.44 14.72 -2.28
N ASN A 302 23.03 15.20 -1.18
CA ASN A 302 23.03 16.59 -0.76
C ASN A 302 23.78 17.50 -1.75
N ASN A 303 23.20 18.69 -1.93
CA ASN A 303 23.78 19.98 -2.33
C ASN A 303 24.08 20.29 -3.82
N SER A 304 23.32 21.28 -4.30
CA SER A 304 23.40 22.11 -5.51
C SER A 304 24.68 23.00 -5.61
N PRO A 305 24.92 23.86 -6.65
CA PRO A 305 24.06 24.24 -7.79
C PRO A 305 24.76 24.36 -9.19
N HIS A 306 24.00 24.21 -10.29
CA HIS A 306 23.80 25.25 -11.33
C HIS A 306 23.17 24.75 -12.64
N ALA A 307 22.14 25.51 -13.06
CA ALA A 307 21.84 25.99 -14.41
C ALA A 307 21.47 25.01 -15.57
N SER A 308 20.17 25.07 -15.89
CA SER A 308 19.59 25.47 -17.20
C SER A 308 19.14 24.41 -18.23
N THR A 309 17.88 24.60 -18.65
CA THR A 309 17.29 24.39 -20.00
C THR A 309 16.55 23.09 -20.32
N SER A 310 15.32 22.98 -19.79
CA SER A 310 14.02 22.73 -20.47
C SER A 310 13.85 21.77 -21.67
N LYS A 311 14.73 20.79 -21.92
CA LYS A 311 14.43 19.63 -22.82
C LYS A 311 14.57 18.27 -22.15
N THR A 312 14.81 18.24 -20.85
CA THR A 312 15.22 17.05 -20.09
C THR A 312 14.08 16.37 -19.31
N ALA A 313 12.93 17.03 -19.11
CA ALA A 313 11.92 16.60 -18.13
C ALA A 313 11.20 15.27 -18.45
N GLU A 314 10.92 14.97 -19.72
CA GLU A 314 10.35 13.66 -20.11
C GLU A 314 11.41 12.54 -20.11
N ASN A 315 12.66 12.90 -20.41
CA ASN A 315 13.79 11.98 -20.44
C ASN A 315 14.26 11.63 -19.01
N ASP A 316 14.24 12.56 -18.07
CA ASP A 316 14.62 12.33 -16.67
C ASP A 316 13.59 11.42 -15.95
N ALA A 317 12.28 11.59 -16.20
CA ALA A 317 11.24 10.74 -15.62
C ALA A 317 11.28 9.29 -16.16
N LEU A 318 11.70 9.12 -17.41
CA LEU A 318 11.86 7.83 -18.09
C LEU A 318 13.12 7.09 -17.60
N GLU A 319 14.21 7.83 -17.41
CA GLU A 319 15.47 7.38 -16.80
C GLU A 319 15.26 6.98 -15.33
N ASP A 320 14.54 7.79 -14.55
CA ASP A 320 14.29 7.55 -13.13
C ASP A 320 13.37 6.35 -12.89
N GLY A 321 12.33 6.14 -13.70
CA GLY A 321 11.49 4.95 -13.61
C GLY A 321 12.25 3.64 -13.90
N LEU A 322 13.22 3.68 -14.82
CA LEU A 322 14.05 2.53 -15.18
C LEU A 322 15.15 2.26 -14.14
N LYS A 323 15.79 3.31 -13.61
CA LYS A 323 16.72 3.23 -12.48
C LYS A 323 16.02 2.71 -11.23
N GLN A 324 14.81 3.18 -10.96
CA GLN A 324 14.01 2.75 -9.83
C GLN A 324 13.57 1.28 -9.96
N ALA A 325 13.15 0.85 -11.15
CA ALA A 325 12.89 -0.55 -11.42
C ALA A 325 14.13 -1.44 -11.30
N LEU A 326 15.35 -0.92 -11.48
CA LEU A 326 16.62 -1.63 -11.23
C LEU A 326 17.08 -1.51 -9.76
N LEU A 327 16.79 -0.44 -9.04
CA LEU A 327 17.31 -0.21 -7.68
C LEU A 327 16.40 -0.80 -6.57
N ILE A 328 15.09 -0.96 -6.78
CA ILE A 328 14.07 -1.40 -5.78
C ILE A 328 14.29 -2.80 -5.12
N THR A 329 15.33 -3.56 -5.46
CA THR A 329 15.64 -4.86 -4.82
C THR A 329 17.02 -4.88 -4.18
N SER A 330 17.58 -3.71 -3.87
CA SER A 330 18.90 -3.59 -3.23
C SER A 330 18.89 -3.83 -1.72
N GLU A 331 17.74 -3.77 -1.04
CA GLU A 331 17.58 -4.15 0.37
C GLU A 331 17.38 -5.68 0.53
N GLU A 332 18.43 -6.44 0.23
CA GLU A 332 18.75 -7.66 0.96
C GLU A 332 19.82 -7.23 1.98
N LYS A 333 19.46 -7.10 3.26
CA LYS A 333 20.39 -6.76 4.35
C LYS A 333 21.55 -7.75 4.39
N GLN A 334 22.73 -7.20 4.69
CA GLN A 334 23.93 -7.90 5.12
C GLN A 334 23.63 -8.73 6.37
N GLU A 335 23.94 -10.02 6.32
CA GLU A 335 24.28 -10.85 7.48
C GLU A 335 25.53 -11.65 7.07
N ASP A 336 26.64 -11.23 7.68
CA ASP A 336 27.80 -11.95 8.20
C ASP A 336 28.62 -12.89 7.29
N ASP A 337 29.87 -12.45 7.03
CA ASP A 337 31.02 -13.31 6.80
C ASP A 337 31.66 -13.59 8.17
N GLU A 338 31.42 -14.79 8.74
CA GLU A 338 32.35 -15.56 9.61
C GLU A 338 31.74 -16.96 9.81
N ASP A 339 32.44 -17.99 9.32
CA ASP A 339 32.19 -19.44 9.50
C ASP A 339 33.35 -19.99 10.40
N PRO A 340 33.31 -21.19 11.03
CA PRO A 340 32.45 -22.35 10.72
C PRO A 340 31.93 -23.22 11.91
N GLU A 341 31.15 -24.24 11.53
CA GLU A 341 30.85 -25.54 12.19
C GLU A 341 29.50 -25.73 12.89
N GLY A 342 28.73 -26.71 12.40
CA GLY A 342 27.51 -27.22 13.03
C GLY A 342 26.52 -27.83 12.04
N ASP A 343 26.66 -29.14 11.79
CA ASP A 343 25.83 -30.02 10.97
C ASP A 343 24.35 -30.11 11.43
N GLY A 344 23.43 -30.42 10.50
CA GLY A 344 22.14 -31.06 10.83
C GLY A 344 20.84 -30.41 10.32
N SER A 345 20.35 -30.93 9.18
CA SER A 345 18.94 -30.99 8.73
C SER A 345 18.25 -29.75 8.12
N GLU A 346 18.38 -29.62 6.79
CA GLU A 346 17.48 -28.81 5.93
C GLU A 346 16.28 -29.65 5.46
N GLU A 347 15.03 -29.28 5.83
CA GLU A 347 13.87 -29.61 4.98
C GLU A 347 12.61 -28.72 5.11
N THR A 348 12.67 -27.53 5.74
CA THR A 348 11.45 -26.71 5.97
C THR A 348 11.46 -25.29 5.37
N SER A 349 12.42 -24.92 4.51
CA SER A 349 12.63 -23.50 4.13
C SER A 349 12.12 -23.05 2.74
N LYS A 350 11.44 -23.90 1.96
CA LYS A 350 11.06 -23.56 0.56
C LYS A 350 9.70 -22.87 0.36
N GLU A 351 8.80 -22.86 1.37
CA GLU A 351 7.49 -22.16 1.29
C GLU A 351 7.52 -20.68 1.72
N SER A 352 8.64 -20.15 2.24
CA SER A 352 8.64 -18.92 3.04
C SER A 352 8.74 -17.58 2.29
N ARG A 353 8.52 -17.51 0.95
CA ARG A 353 8.82 -16.28 0.18
C ARG A 353 7.73 -15.74 -0.75
N GLN A 354 6.52 -16.31 -0.77
CA GLN A 354 5.41 -15.75 -1.57
C GLN A 354 4.66 -14.64 -0.79
N PRO A 355 4.12 -13.60 -1.48
CA PRO A 355 3.21 -12.63 -0.87
C PRO A 355 1.94 -13.35 -0.36
N ALA A 356 1.35 -12.86 0.72
CA ALA A 356 0.11 -13.45 1.25
C ALA A 356 -1.04 -13.23 0.26
N THR A 357 -1.57 -14.32 -0.29
CA THR A 357 -2.66 -14.32 -1.28
C THR A 357 -4.05 -14.43 -0.64
N SER A 358 -4.13 -14.71 0.66
CA SER A 358 -5.38 -14.89 1.41
C SER A 358 -5.30 -14.29 2.82
N ILE A 359 -6.43 -13.80 3.36
CA ILE A 359 -6.55 -13.22 4.72
C ILE A 359 -6.00 -14.19 5.79
N ALA A 360 -6.29 -15.49 5.67
CA ALA A 360 -5.82 -16.51 6.62
C ALA A 360 -4.29 -16.67 6.57
N SER A 361 -3.70 -16.58 5.37
CA SER A 361 -2.24 -16.60 5.21
C SER A 361 -1.61 -15.31 5.75
N ALA A 362 -2.22 -14.15 5.51
CA ALA A 362 -1.76 -12.87 6.02
C ALA A 362 -1.76 -12.86 7.56
N TYR A 363 -2.83 -13.35 8.21
CA TYR A 363 -2.94 -13.41 9.66
C TYR A 363 -1.91 -14.35 10.33
N ARG A 364 -1.56 -15.47 9.67
CA ARG A 364 -0.48 -16.37 10.11
C ARG A 364 0.90 -15.73 9.98
N LEU A 365 1.05 -14.79 9.05
CA LEU A 365 2.29 -14.05 8.79
C LEU A 365 2.47 -12.81 9.68
N LEU A 366 1.43 -12.35 10.37
CA LEU A 366 1.53 -11.24 11.34
C LEU A 366 2.34 -11.70 12.55
N THR A 367 3.47 -11.05 12.81
CA THR A 367 4.19 -11.24 14.07
C THR A 367 3.30 -10.80 15.24
N PRO A 368 3.53 -11.33 16.46
CA PRO A 368 2.78 -10.91 17.64
C PRO A 368 2.77 -9.38 17.81
N SER A 369 3.89 -8.72 17.55
CA SER A 369 4.04 -7.27 17.61
C SER A 369 3.14 -6.52 16.60
N VAL A 370 2.99 -7.01 15.35
CA VAL A 370 2.06 -6.40 14.38
C VAL A 370 0.60 -6.61 14.81
N LYS A 371 0.25 -7.77 15.39
CA LYS A 371 -1.11 -8.01 15.90
C LYS A 371 -1.46 -7.04 17.02
N VAL A 372 -0.51 -6.78 17.92
CA VAL A 372 -0.69 -5.78 18.99
C VAL A 372 -0.85 -4.39 18.39
N GLN A 373 -0.02 -3.97 17.43
CA GLN A 373 -0.19 -2.66 16.78
C GLN A 373 -1.56 -2.50 16.11
N LEU A 374 -2.08 -3.55 15.45
CA LEU A 374 -3.44 -3.53 14.90
C LEU A 374 -4.52 -3.48 15.98
N LEU A 375 -4.33 -4.16 17.11
CA LEU A 375 -5.23 -4.07 18.28
C LEU A 375 -5.25 -2.65 18.88
N ILE A 376 -4.10 -2.00 18.99
CA ILE A 376 -4.00 -0.60 19.43
C ILE A 376 -4.73 0.32 18.44
N TYR A 377 -4.59 0.06 17.13
CA TYR A 377 -5.28 0.82 16.09
C TYR A 377 -6.80 0.66 16.18
N PHE A 378 -7.24 -0.56 16.47
CA PHE A 378 -8.64 -0.86 16.72
C PHE A 378 -9.14 -0.12 17.97
N MET A 379 -8.41 -0.22 19.07
CA MET A 379 -8.73 0.41 20.36
C MET A 379 -8.89 1.93 20.22
N LEU A 380 -7.89 2.61 19.63
CA LEU A 380 -7.92 4.07 19.51
C LEU A 380 -9.07 4.54 18.62
N LYS A 381 -9.34 3.84 17.51
CA LYS A 381 -10.44 4.21 16.60
C LYS A 381 -11.80 3.91 17.20
N TYR A 382 -11.92 2.83 17.96
CA TYR A 382 -13.13 2.52 18.70
C TYR A 382 -13.43 3.64 19.73
N ALA A 383 -12.46 3.98 20.58
CA ALA A 383 -12.65 5.00 21.62
C ALA A 383 -12.94 6.40 21.06
N MET A 384 -12.24 6.80 19.99
CA MET A 384 -12.51 8.06 19.29
C MET A 384 -13.92 8.10 18.70
N GLU A 385 -14.37 7.01 18.06
CA GLU A 385 -15.68 6.96 17.43
C GLU A 385 -16.80 7.05 18.48
N ILE A 386 -16.67 6.35 19.62
CA ILE A 386 -17.59 6.51 20.75
C ILE A 386 -17.67 7.98 21.18
N LEU A 387 -16.52 8.62 21.42
CA LEU A 387 -16.50 10.02 21.86
C LEU A 387 -17.17 10.97 20.85
N VAL A 388 -16.86 10.82 19.57
CA VAL A 388 -17.34 11.75 18.52
C VAL A 388 -18.81 11.49 18.19
N SER A 389 -19.19 10.24 17.92
CA SER A 389 -20.55 9.90 17.47
C SER A 389 -21.59 10.04 18.58
N GLU A 390 -21.23 9.74 19.83
CA GLU A 390 -22.13 9.86 20.98
C GLU A 390 -22.22 11.31 21.51
N SER A 391 -21.29 12.19 21.13
CA SER A 391 -21.18 13.56 21.69
C SER A 391 -22.47 14.36 21.58
N SER A 392 -23.14 14.28 20.44
CA SER A 392 -24.40 14.99 20.18
C SER A 392 -25.52 14.53 21.12
N VAL A 393 -25.64 13.22 21.35
CA VAL A 393 -26.69 12.63 22.18
C VAL A 393 -26.43 12.90 23.66
N ILE A 394 -25.21 12.69 24.14
CA ILE A 394 -24.84 12.86 25.55
C ILE A 394 -24.90 14.32 25.98
N THR A 395 -24.35 15.22 25.18
CA THR A 395 -24.34 16.65 25.56
C THR A 395 -25.72 17.27 25.45
N SER A 396 -26.58 16.80 24.54
CA SER A 396 -27.99 17.19 24.50
C SER A 396 -28.73 16.68 25.75
N TYR A 397 -28.51 15.45 26.16
CA TYR A 397 -29.22 14.84 27.29
C TYR A 397 -28.77 15.40 28.66
N TYR A 398 -27.46 15.44 28.93
CA TYR A 398 -26.93 15.85 30.23
C TYR A 398 -26.78 17.37 30.40
N PHE A 399 -26.54 18.10 29.31
CA PHE A 399 -26.18 19.53 29.38
C PHE A 399 -27.11 20.46 28.59
N ASN A 400 -28.13 19.92 27.90
CA ASN A 400 -29.01 20.67 27.00
C ASN A 400 -28.23 21.52 25.98
N TRP A 401 -27.15 20.96 25.42
CA TRP A 401 -26.38 21.64 24.40
C TRP A 401 -27.15 21.68 23.07
N SER A 402 -27.15 22.85 22.42
CA SER A 402 -27.63 22.99 21.05
C SER A 402 -26.60 22.45 20.06
N THR A 403 -27.03 22.12 18.84
CA THR A 403 -26.17 21.66 17.74
C THR A 403 -24.96 22.57 17.54
N SER A 404 -25.14 23.89 17.66
CA SER A 404 -24.05 24.87 17.52
C SER A 404 -23.00 24.73 18.65
N LYS A 405 -23.40 24.45 19.89
CA LYS A 405 -22.45 24.23 21.00
C LYS A 405 -21.67 22.92 20.82
N VAL A 406 -22.34 21.86 20.34
CA VAL A 406 -21.69 20.59 20.00
C VAL A 406 -20.68 20.77 18.87
N ALA A 407 -21.05 21.51 17.82
CA ALA A 407 -20.16 21.82 16.70
C ALA A 407 -18.92 22.60 17.14
N ILE A 408 -19.07 23.61 18.02
CA ILE A 408 -17.95 24.35 18.60
C ILE A 408 -17.06 23.44 19.44
N PHE A 409 -17.64 22.57 20.27
CA PHE A 409 -16.89 21.61 21.07
C PHE A 409 -16.05 20.67 20.19
N LEU A 410 -16.63 20.06 19.16
CA LEU A 410 -15.92 19.17 18.22
C LEU A 410 -14.84 19.91 17.42
N ALA A 411 -15.11 21.16 17.03
CA ALA A 411 -14.13 22.00 16.36
C ALA A 411 -12.93 22.31 17.27
N CYS A 412 -13.17 22.70 18.52
CA CYS A 412 -12.13 22.93 19.51
C CYS A 412 -11.34 21.65 19.77
N LEU A 413 -12.03 20.52 19.96
CA LEU A 413 -11.42 19.21 20.18
C LEU A 413 -10.44 18.85 19.04
N GLY A 414 -10.87 18.98 17.77
CA GLY A 414 -10.02 18.69 16.61
C GLY A 414 -8.88 19.70 16.41
N LEU A 415 -9.08 20.98 16.73
CA LEU A 415 -8.01 22.00 16.66
C LEU A 415 -6.88 21.76 17.66
N THR A 416 -7.16 21.16 18.84
CA THR A 416 -6.11 20.86 19.83
C THR A 416 -5.07 19.86 19.36
N VAL A 417 -5.35 19.10 18.30
CA VAL A 417 -4.42 18.12 17.72
C VAL A 417 -3.20 18.78 17.09
N LEU A 418 -3.36 19.97 16.50
CA LEU A 418 -2.28 20.69 15.84
C LEU A 418 -1.11 21.05 16.78
N PRO A 419 -1.32 21.78 17.89
CA PRO A 419 -0.23 22.11 18.80
C PRO A 419 0.37 20.86 19.45
N VAL A 420 -0.44 19.86 19.77
CA VAL A 420 0.05 18.63 20.42
C VAL A 420 0.95 17.82 19.49
N ASN A 421 0.55 17.62 18.23
CA ASN A 421 1.38 16.89 17.27
C ASN A 421 2.68 17.61 16.93
N ILE A 422 2.70 18.96 16.96
CA ILE A 422 3.94 19.73 16.83
C ILE A 422 4.88 19.45 18.02
N VAL A 423 4.35 19.49 19.25
CA VAL A 423 5.12 19.22 20.46
C VAL A 423 5.65 17.78 20.47
N VAL A 424 4.79 16.81 20.17
CA VAL A 424 5.16 15.39 20.14
C VAL A 424 6.19 15.12 19.05
N GLY A 425 5.95 15.60 17.84
CA GLY A 425 6.81 15.35 16.67
C GLY A 425 8.15 16.09 16.70
N SER A 426 8.25 17.23 17.38
CA SER A 426 9.47 18.06 17.39
C SER A 426 10.29 17.95 18.68
N TYR A 427 9.62 17.80 19.84
CA TYR A 427 10.30 17.76 21.13
C TYR A 427 10.34 16.33 21.71
N ILE A 428 9.20 15.65 21.79
CA ILE A 428 9.10 14.38 22.51
C ILE A 428 9.75 13.23 21.72
N SER A 429 9.59 13.19 20.40
CA SER A 429 10.21 12.17 19.53
C SER A 429 11.74 12.18 19.58
N ASN A 430 12.36 13.32 19.89
CA ASN A 430 13.81 13.44 20.04
C ASN A 430 14.32 13.02 21.43
N MET A 431 13.44 12.96 22.43
CA MET A 431 13.78 12.64 23.82
C MET A 431 13.44 11.21 24.23
N PHE A 432 12.41 10.62 23.62
CA PHE A 432 11.86 9.32 23.99
C PHE A 432 11.74 8.41 22.78
N GLU A 433 11.89 7.11 23.01
CA GLU A 433 11.70 6.12 21.95
C GLU A 433 10.21 5.94 21.65
N ASP A 434 9.88 5.64 20.38
CA ASP A 434 8.50 5.42 19.91
C ASP A 434 7.69 4.48 20.83
N ARG A 435 8.29 3.41 21.37
CA ARG A 435 7.64 2.45 22.27
C ARG A 435 7.23 3.04 23.63
N GLN A 436 8.01 3.99 24.16
CA GLN A 436 7.71 4.66 25.42
C GLN A 436 6.55 5.63 25.23
N ILE A 437 6.56 6.36 24.12
CA ILE A 437 5.48 7.29 23.75
C ILE A 437 4.18 6.51 23.48
N LEU A 438 4.27 5.34 22.86
CA LEU A 438 3.14 4.43 22.63
C LEU A 438 2.46 4.06 23.96
N LEU A 439 3.21 3.45 24.88
CA LEU A 439 2.67 2.98 26.16
C LEU A 439 2.14 4.14 27.02
N ALA A 440 2.86 5.26 27.08
CA ALA A 440 2.42 6.44 27.81
C ALA A 440 1.10 6.99 27.25
N SER A 441 0.95 7.01 25.92
CA SER A 441 -0.28 7.50 25.28
C SER A 441 -1.46 6.55 25.52
N GLU A 442 -1.25 5.22 25.51
CA GLU A 442 -2.30 4.25 25.89
C GLU A 442 -2.78 4.45 27.32
N ILE A 443 -1.87 4.67 28.28
CA ILE A 443 -2.22 4.93 29.67
C ILE A 443 -3.05 6.22 29.78
N MET A 444 -2.66 7.27 29.06
CA MET A 444 -3.40 8.53 29.05
C MET A 444 -4.79 8.40 28.41
N VAL A 445 -4.93 7.61 27.34
CA VAL A 445 -6.25 7.27 26.77
C VAL A 445 -7.11 6.52 27.79
N CYS A 446 -6.54 5.55 28.51
CA CYS A 446 -7.23 4.83 29.57
C CYS A 446 -7.71 5.76 30.70
N ILE A 447 -6.86 6.71 31.13
CA ILE A 447 -7.23 7.75 32.10
C ILE A 447 -8.37 8.61 31.56
N GLY A 448 -8.33 9.03 30.29
CA GLY A 448 -9.41 9.77 29.64
C GLY A 448 -10.74 9.01 29.64
N ILE A 449 -10.71 7.70 29.36
CA ILE A 449 -11.89 6.82 29.44
C ILE A 449 -12.41 6.73 30.88
N LEU A 450 -11.53 6.50 31.86
CA LEU A 450 -11.91 6.39 33.28
C LEU A 450 -12.56 7.68 33.82
N LEU A 451 -12.00 8.84 33.48
CA LEU A 451 -12.55 10.15 33.88
C LEU A 451 -13.91 10.45 33.22
N SER A 452 -14.21 9.80 32.09
CA SER A 452 -15.46 10.01 31.34
C SER A 452 -16.67 9.32 31.98
N PHE A 453 -16.48 8.29 32.80
CA PHE A 453 -17.57 7.56 33.44
C PHE A 453 -18.39 8.47 34.38
N HIS A 454 -19.69 8.25 34.38
CA HIS A 454 -20.60 8.83 35.36
C HIS A 454 -20.61 7.97 36.63
N ILE A 455 -19.73 8.27 37.59
CA ILE A 455 -19.56 7.48 38.84
C ILE A 455 -20.01 8.26 40.10
N ILE A 456 -19.68 9.56 40.26
CA ILE A 456 -19.95 10.34 41.48
C ILE A 456 -20.30 11.81 41.14
N ILE A 457 -21.31 12.41 41.81
CA ILE A 457 -21.86 13.79 41.64
C ILE A 457 -22.61 13.97 40.29
N PRO A 458 -23.56 14.93 40.13
CA PRO A 458 -24.13 15.28 38.83
C PRO A 458 -23.03 15.38 37.76
N TYR A 459 -23.28 14.76 36.61
CA TYR A 459 -22.36 14.80 35.49
C TYR A 459 -22.16 16.25 35.08
N ASN A 460 -20.91 16.72 35.08
CA ASN A 460 -20.61 18.13 34.89
C ASN A 460 -19.91 18.35 33.55
N VAL A 461 -20.15 19.53 32.95
CA VAL A 461 -19.51 19.93 31.69
C VAL A 461 -17.97 19.85 31.75
N PRO A 462 -17.28 20.34 32.80
CA PRO A 462 -15.82 20.24 32.86
C PRO A 462 -15.31 18.80 32.90
N GLN A 463 -16.05 17.88 33.51
CA GLN A 463 -15.68 16.46 33.53
C GLN A 463 -15.67 15.91 32.10
N TYR A 464 -16.79 16.06 31.37
CA TYR A 464 -16.93 15.60 29.99
C TYR A 464 -15.91 16.23 29.04
N VAL A 465 -15.71 17.55 29.13
CA VAL A 465 -14.80 18.27 28.25
C VAL A 465 -13.34 17.89 28.53
N CYS A 466 -12.91 17.86 29.81
CA CYS A 466 -11.53 17.50 30.14
C CYS A 466 -11.22 16.03 29.85
N SER A 467 -12.15 15.11 30.15
CA SER A 467 -11.95 13.68 29.88
C SER A 467 -11.93 13.40 28.38
N GLY A 468 -12.83 14.02 27.62
CA GLY A 468 -12.86 13.94 26.16
C GLY A 468 -11.62 14.54 25.51
N LEU A 469 -11.12 15.68 26.00
CA LEU A 469 -9.87 16.28 25.52
C LEU A 469 -8.67 15.34 25.75
N ILE A 470 -8.51 14.80 26.96
CA ILE A 470 -7.42 13.86 27.27
C ILE A 470 -7.52 12.64 26.36
N MET A 471 -8.70 12.00 26.30
CA MET A 471 -8.90 10.80 25.47
C MET A 471 -8.56 11.07 24.01
N PHE A 472 -9.10 12.14 23.42
CA PHE A 472 -8.95 12.43 22.00
C PHE A 472 -7.51 12.79 21.64
N VAL A 473 -6.90 13.71 22.40
CA VAL A 473 -5.53 14.18 22.14
C VAL A 473 -4.53 13.03 22.20
N PHE A 474 -4.60 12.20 23.25
CA PHE A 474 -3.65 11.09 23.37
C PHE A 474 -3.95 9.95 22.40
N ALA A 475 -5.20 9.75 21.98
CA ALA A 475 -5.52 8.80 20.94
C ALA A 475 -4.97 9.23 19.56
N GLU A 476 -4.96 10.53 19.25
CA GLU A 476 -4.35 11.07 18.02
C GLU A 476 -2.82 10.93 18.03
N VAL A 477 -2.19 11.21 19.17
CA VAL A 477 -0.76 10.96 19.38
C VAL A 477 -0.44 9.48 19.19
N LEU A 478 -1.25 8.61 19.79
CA LEU A 478 -1.11 7.16 19.69
C LEU A 478 -1.26 6.67 18.25
N GLU A 479 -2.16 7.26 17.44
CA GLU A 479 -2.29 6.94 16.02
C GLU A 479 -1.02 7.25 15.23
N GLY A 480 -0.40 8.42 15.48
CA GLY A 480 0.84 8.83 14.83
C GLY A 480 2.01 7.89 15.16
N VAL A 481 2.17 7.55 16.44
CA VAL A 481 3.23 6.65 16.92
C VAL A 481 3.02 5.21 16.43
N ASN A 482 1.79 4.71 16.49
CA ASN A 482 1.44 3.38 16.01
C ASN A 482 1.70 3.25 14.50
N LEU A 483 1.33 4.26 13.70
CA LEU A 483 1.62 4.26 12.26
C LEU A 483 3.13 4.22 11.96
N SER A 484 3.94 4.93 12.75
CA SER A 484 5.41 4.89 12.66
C SER A 484 5.94 3.48 12.97
N LEU A 485 5.56 2.91 14.12
CA LEU A 485 6.01 1.59 14.57
C LEU A 485 5.55 0.45 13.65
N LEU A 486 4.30 0.48 13.20
CA LEU A 486 3.74 -0.49 12.27
C LEU A 486 4.55 -0.51 10.95
N SER A 487 5.04 0.64 10.49
CA SER A 487 5.90 0.72 9.30
C SER A 487 7.30 0.13 9.50
N ARG A 488 7.78 0.01 10.74
CA ARG A 488 9.10 -0.52 11.11
C ARG A 488 9.08 -2.02 11.39
N VAL A 489 8.02 -2.50 12.04
CA VAL A 489 7.87 -3.89 12.49
C VAL A 489 7.30 -4.80 11.39
N MET A 490 6.75 -4.23 10.31
CA MET A 490 6.20 -5.00 9.21
C MET A 490 7.25 -5.80 8.43
N SER A 491 6.96 -7.08 8.22
CA SER A 491 7.77 -7.93 7.34
C SER A 491 7.75 -7.42 5.90
N SER A 492 8.89 -7.52 5.22
CA SER A 492 9.05 -7.23 3.79
C SER A 492 8.13 -8.04 2.87
N ARG A 493 7.59 -9.17 3.36
CA ARG A 493 6.57 -9.98 2.67
C ARG A 493 5.19 -9.32 2.67
N LEU A 494 4.85 -8.63 3.74
CA LEU A 494 3.55 -7.97 3.93
C LEU A 494 3.53 -6.59 3.27
N SER A 495 4.65 -5.85 3.35
CA SER A 495 4.77 -4.52 2.72
C SER A 495 4.73 -4.56 1.18
N ARG A 496 5.14 -5.67 0.56
CA ARG A 496 5.10 -5.89 -0.90
C ARG A 496 3.75 -6.45 -1.41
N GLY A 497 2.93 -6.99 -0.52
CA GLY A 497 1.63 -7.60 -0.84
C GLY A 497 0.47 -6.59 -0.76
N THR A 498 -0.74 -7.06 -1.06
CA THR A 498 -1.99 -6.29 -0.90
C THR A 498 -2.25 -5.95 0.58
N TYR A 499 -1.89 -6.87 1.49
CA TYR A 499 -2.05 -6.72 2.94
C TYR A 499 -0.92 -5.90 3.60
N ASN A 500 -0.54 -4.76 3.02
CA ASN A 500 0.42 -3.87 3.67
C ASN A 500 -0.20 -3.21 4.92
N GLY A 501 0.61 -2.60 5.78
CA GLY A 501 0.13 -2.02 7.03
C GLY A 501 -0.68 -0.75 6.84
N GLY A 502 -0.57 -0.11 5.67
CA GLY A 502 -1.50 0.95 5.28
C GLY A 502 -2.93 0.42 5.13
N LEU A 503 -3.11 -0.69 4.44
CA LEU A 503 -4.40 -1.37 4.29
C LEU A 503 -4.85 -1.96 5.63
N LEU A 504 -4.00 -2.74 6.32
CA LEU A 504 -4.37 -3.40 7.57
C LEU A 504 -4.76 -2.41 8.68
N SER A 505 -4.06 -1.28 8.81
CA SER A 505 -4.46 -0.22 9.76
C SER A 505 -5.75 0.48 9.36
N THR A 506 -6.01 0.62 8.06
CA THR A 506 -7.25 1.21 7.56
C THR A 506 -8.43 0.28 7.83
N GLU A 507 -8.31 -1.01 7.52
CA GLU A 507 -9.33 -2.02 7.77
C GLU A 507 -9.59 -2.18 9.27
N ALA A 508 -8.55 -2.32 10.10
CA ALA A 508 -8.70 -2.40 11.55
C ALA A 508 -9.43 -1.18 12.12
N GLY A 509 -9.10 0.02 11.63
CA GLY A 509 -9.79 1.25 12.01
C GLY A 509 -11.24 1.32 11.53
N THR A 510 -11.55 0.84 10.32
CA THR A 510 -12.92 0.82 9.80
C THR A 510 -13.79 -0.17 10.57
N ILE A 511 -13.28 -1.37 10.85
CA ILE A 511 -13.98 -2.38 11.66
C ILE A 511 -14.24 -1.82 13.07
N ALA A 512 -13.26 -1.13 13.67
CA ALA A 512 -13.43 -0.50 14.97
C ALA A 512 -14.59 0.50 15.01
N ARG A 513 -14.71 1.36 13.98
CA ARG A 513 -15.83 2.31 13.89
C ARG A 513 -17.17 1.62 13.76
N VAL A 514 -17.26 0.63 12.86
CA VAL A 514 -18.50 -0.13 12.68
C VAL A 514 -18.95 -0.79 13.99
N ILE A 515 -18.02 -1.37 14.75
CA ILE A 515 -18.34 -1.99 16.05
C ILE A 515 -18.68 -0.93 17.10
N ALA A 516 -18.03 0.24 17.08
CA ALA A 516 -18.38 1.36 17.96
C ALA A 516 -19.80 1.86 17.69
N ASP A 517 -20.16 2.13 16.43
CA ASP A 517 -21.50 2.58 16.02
C ASP A 517 -22.58 1.53 16.37
N ALA A 518 -22.27 0.25 16.15
CA ALA A 518 -23.14 -0.84 16.58
C ALA A 518 -23.32 -0.84 18.11
N THR A 519 -22.25 -0.60 18.87
CA THR A 519 -22.31 -0.54 20.33
C THR A 519 -23.13 0.66 20.82
N ILE A 520 -22.97 1.84 20.21
CA ILE A 520 -23.81 3.02 20.51
C ILE A 520 -25.28 2.70 20.22
N THR A 521 -25.56 2.07 19.08
CA THR A 521 -26.93 1.70 18.68
C THR A 521 -27.56 0.71 19.66
N LEU A 522 -26.83 -0.34 20.05
CA LEU A 522 -27.30 -1.33 21.02
C LEU A 522 -27.49 -0.71 22.42
N ALA A 523 -26.56 0.13 22.85
CA ALA A 523 -26.66 0.84 24.12
C ALA A 523 -27.82 1.85 24.13
N GLY A 524 -28.15 2.44 22.98
CA GLY A 524 -29.31 3.32 22.79
C GLY A 524 -30.64 2.66 23.13
N TYR A 525 -30.80 1.35 22.88
CA TYR A 525 -32.00 0.59 23.26
C TYR A 525 -32.15 0.42 24.78
N LEU A 526 -31.07 0.53 25.55
CA LEU A 526 -31.06 0.42 27.01
C LEU A 526 -31.38 1.74 27.71
N GLY A 527 -31.54 2.83 26.95
CA GLY A 527 -31.94 4.15 27.42
C GLY A 527 -30.81 5.17 27.48
N GLN A 528 -31.16 6.44 27.24
CA GLN A 528 -30.20 7.56 27.16
C GLN A 528 -29.43 7.82 28.46
N SER A 529 -30.01 7.48 29.63
CA SER A 529 -29.39 7.66 30.94
C SER A 529 -28.23 6.70 31.23
N LEU A 530 -28.21 5.54 30.55
CA LEU A 530 -27.17 4.52 30.72
C LEU A 530 -26.20 4.48 29.53
N LEU A 531 -26.53 5.17 28.43
CA LEU A 531 -25.77 5.18 27.17
C LEU A 531 -24.27 5.37 27.41
N LEU A 532 -23.90 6.46 28.10
CA LEU A 532 -22.51 6.83 28.39
C LEU A 532 -21.72 5.72 29.09
N ASN A 533 -22.26 5.16 30.18
CA ASN A 533 -21.51 4.15 30.95
C ASN A 533 -21.45 2.81 30.22
N ILE A 534 -22.47 2.47 29.43
CA ILE A 534 -22.54 1.21 28.68
C ILE A 534 -21.59 1.25 27.48
N THR A 535 -21.45 2.38 26.78
CA THR A 535 -20.51 2.53 25.65
C THR A 535 -19.05 2.65 26.11
N LEU A 536 -18.80 3.26 27.27
CA LEU A 536 -17.46 3.39 27.86
C LEU A 536 -16.91 2.06 28.42
N LEU A 537 -17.76 1.14 28.86
CA LEU A 537 -17.30 -0.13 29.45
C LEU A 537 -16.51 -1.01 28.45
N PRO A 538 -17.00 -1.29 27.23
CA PRO A 538 -16.21 -1.95 26.20
C PRO A 538 -14.93 -1.17 25.85
N SER A 539 -15.02 0.16 25.76
CA SER A 539 -13.85 1.03 25.50
C SER A 539 -12.75 0.79 26.53
N LEU A 540 -13.11 0.75 27.81
CA LEU A 540 -12.18 0.50 28.92
C LEU A 540 -11.57 -0.90 28.85
N LEU A 541 -12.38 -1.93 28.60
CA LEU A 541 -11.90 -3.31 28.49
C LEU A 541 -10.93 -3.51 27.32
N ILE A 542 -11.24 -2.93 26.16
CA ILE A 542 -10.38 -2.97 24.98
C ILE A 542 -9.08 -2.21 25.27
N CYS A 543 -9.16 -1.04 25.92
CA CYS A 543 -7.99 -0.26 26.31
C CYS A 543 -7.07 -1.00 27.28
N ILE A 544 -7.61 -1.59 28.35
CA ILE A 544 -6.84 -2.39 29.31
C ILE A 544 -6.20 -3.60 28.62
N SER A 545 -6.96 -4.29 27.75
CA SER A 545 -6.44 -5.43 26.97
C SER A 545 -5.30 -5.02 26.05
N SER A 546 -5.40 -3.85 25.41
CA SER A 546 -4.33 -3.31 24.56
C SER A 546 -3.07 -2.99 25.37
N ILE A 547 -3.19 -2.32 26.53
CA ILE A 547 -2.05 -2.02 27.42
C ILE A 547 -1.35 -3.30 27.87
N ILE A 548 -2.13 -4.31 28.30
CA ILE A 548 -1.58 -5.61 28.70
C ILE A 548 -0.81 -6.25 27.53
N ALA A 549 -1.38 -6.25 26.33
CA ALA A 549 -0.74 -6.81 25.14
C ALA A 549 0.53 -6.03 24.73
N THR A 550 0.51 -4.71 24.87
CA THR A 550 1.67 -3.82 24.65
C THR A 550 2.78 -4.13 25.64
N CYS A 551 2.48 -4.33 26.92
CA CYS A 551 3.46 -4.75 27.93
C CYS A 551 4.12 -6.10 27.57
N PHE A 552 3.35 -7.10 27.11
CA PHE A 552 3.90 -8.40 26.70
C PHE A 552 4.77 -8.33 25.45
N THR A 553 4.52 -7.38 24.55
CA THR A 553 5.27 -7.23 23.30
C THR A 553 6.29 -6.09 23.33
N TYR A 554 6.41 -5.38 24.46
CA TYR A 554 7.22 -4.17 24.64
C TYR A 554 8.67 -4.34 24.17
N ASN A 555 9.29 -5.47 24.51
CA ASN A 555 10.67 -5.79 24.16
C ASN A 555 10.84 -6.28 22.71
N SER A 556 9.76 -6.70 22.04
CA SER A 556 9.76 -7.19 20.65
C SER A 556 9.35 -6.13 19.62
N LEU A 557 9.14 -4.89 20.06
CA LEU A 557 8.88 -3.73 19.20
C LEU A 557 10.16 -3.17 18.54
N TYR A 558 11.31 -3.83 18.74
CA TYR A 558 12.60 -3.52 18.11
C TYR A 558 13.28 -4.77 17.57
#